data_AF-A0A0F9MTX0-F1
#
_entry.id   AF-A0A0F9MTX0-F1
#
_cell.length_a   1.000
_cell.length_b   1.000
_cell.length_c   1.000
_cell.angle_alpha   90.00
_cell.angle_beta   90.00
_cell.angle_gamma   90.00
#
_symmetry.space_group_name_H-M   'P 1'
#
loop_
_entity.id
_entity.type
_entity.pdbx_description
1 polymer ?
#
loop_
_entity_poly.entity_id
_entity_poly.type
_entity_poly.pdbx_seq_one_letter_code
_entity_poly.pdbx_strand_id
1 'polypeptide(L)'
;MTKENTQDPHSQREAENYENPIPSREFILEILKQNDRPLSRRAISKVLDIKGEEQTEALRRRLRAMERDGQILRNRKNAYDVVSTKSLITGRVMGHP
;
A
#
# COMPACT_ATOMS: atom_id res chain seq x y z
N MET A 1 12.01 -37.25 -6.56
CA MET A 1 12.18 -36.21 -5.53
C MET A 1 12.64 -34.95 -6.23
N THR A 2 11.73 -34.03 -6.58
CA THR A 2 12.15 -32.72 -7.09
C THR A 2 11.01 -31.70 -7.10
N LYS A 3 11.38 -30.50 -6.64
CA LYS A 3 10.85 -29.15 -6.96
C LYS A 3 9.71 -28.62 -6.07
N GLU A 4 10.11 -27.94 -5.00
CA GLU A 4 9.46 -26.69 -4.59
C GLU A 4 10.42 -25.55 -4.91
N ASN A 5 10.08 -24.77 -5.94
CA ASN A 5 10.77 -23.53 -6.27
C ASN A 5 9.70 -22.44 -6.24
N THR A 6 9.70 -21.69 -5.15
CA THR A 6 8.86 -20.54 -4.88
C THR A 6 9.20 -19.45 -5.89
N GLN A 7 8.47 -19.39 -7.00
CA GLN A 7 8.48 -18.26 -7.92
C GLN A 7 7.16 -17.53 -7.78
N ASP A 8 7.18 -16.46 -6.98
CA ASP A 8 6.13 -15.45 -6.94
C ASP A 8 5.93 -14.87 -8.37
N PRO A 9 4.78 -15.11 -9.04
CA PRO A 9 4.57 -14.79 -10.46
C PRO A 9 4.40 -13.30 -10.78
N HIS A 10 4.56 -12.42 -9.80
CA HIS A 10 4.05 -11.04 -9.86
C HIS A 10 5.14 -9.97 -9.81
N SER A 11 6.40 -10.32 -9.56
CA SER A 11 7.48 -9.33 -9.42
C SER A 11 7.82 -8.60 -10.74
N GLN A 12 7.58 -9.24 -11.89
CA GLN A 12 7.98 -8.70 -13.20
C GLN A 12 7.02 -7.66 -13.81
N ARG A 13 5.80 -7.49 -13.31
CA ARG A 13 4.80 -6.59 -13.94
C ARG A 13 4.84 -5.13 -13.49
N GLU A 14 5.48 -4.79 -12.37
CA GLU A 14 5.45 -3.42 -11.83
C GLU A 14 6.73 -2.60 -12.10
N ALA A 15 7.74 -3.15 -12.79
CA ALA A 15 9.06 -2.53 -12.88
C ALA A 15 9.30 -1.57 -14.06
N GLU A 16 8.38 -1.46 -15.03
CA GLU A 16 8.70 -0.80 -16.32
C GLU A 16 8.23 0.67 -16.50
N ASN A 17 7.55 1.29 -15.53
CA ASN A 17 6.86 2.57 -15.83
C ASN A 17 7.45 3.87 -15.29
N TYR A 18 8.56 3.89 -14.52
CA TYR A 18 9.07 5.17 -13.98
C TYR A 18 10.60 5.23 -13.86
N GLU A 19 11.22 6.28 -14.43
CA GLU A 19 12.65 6.63 -14.32
C GLU A 19 13.12 6.88 -12.88
N ASN A 20 12.20 7.06 -11.93
CA ASN A 20 12.46 7.24 -10.51
C ASN A 20 11.72 6.14 -9.72
N PRO A 21 12.42 5.16 -9.12
CA PRO A 21 11.78 3.99 -8.51
C PRO A 21 10.97 4.41 -7.28
N ILE A 22 9.66 4.50 -7.47
CA ILE A 22 8.72 4.62 -6.35
C ILE A 22 8.67 3.22 -5.69
N PRO A 23 8.73 3.13 -4.36
CA PRO A 23 8.64 1.86 -3.67
C PRO A 23 7.42 1.04 -4.08
N SER A 24 7.62 -0.27 -4.26
CA SER A 24 6.57 -1.19 -4.70
C SER A 24 5.41 -1.21 -3.70
N ARG A 25 4.23 -1.57 -4.20
CA ARG A 25 3.02 -1.70 -3.38
C ARG A 25 3.27 -2.65 -2.21
N GLU A 26 3.95 -3.75 -2.49
CA GLU A 26 4.30 -4.78 -1.53
C GLU A 26 5.18 -4.24 -0.41
N PHE A 27 6.19 -3.44 -0.75
CA PHE A 27 7.08 -2.85 0.25
C PHE A 27 6.34 -1.84 1.15
N ILE A 28 5.44 -1.02 0.58
CA ILE A 28 4.59 -0.12 1.36
C ILE A 28 3.69 -0.92 2.30
N LEU A 29 3.07 -2.00 1.82
CA LEU A 29 2.24 -2.88 2.64
C LEU A 29 3.06 -3.57 3.73
N GLU A 30 4.28 -4.00 3.43
CA GLU A 30 5.17 -4.63 4.40
C GLU A 30 5.54 -3.67 5.53
N ILE A 31 5.94 -2.43 5.20
CA ILE A 31 6.22 -1.40 6.20
C ILE A 31 4.99 -1.15 7.08
N LEU A 32 3.82 -1.01 6.47
CA LEU A 32 2.58 -0.81 7.22
C LEU A 32 2.20 -2.04 8.07
N LYS A 33 2.52 -3.27 7.63
CA LYS A 33 2.31 -4.50 8.41
C LYS A 33 3.31 -4.66 9.55
N GLN A 34 4.57 -4.30 9.34
CA GLN A 34 5.63 -4.35 10.36
C GLN A 34 5.39 -3.31 11.46
N ASN A 35 4.62 -2.26 11.18
CA ASN A 35 4.24 -1.26 12.16
C ASN A 35 2.83 -1.55 12.67
N ASP A 36 2.68 -1.90 13.95
CA ASP A 36 1.36 -2.08 14.61
C ASP A 36 0.53 -0.78 14.74
N ARG A 37 0.93 0.29 14.05
CA ARG A 37 0.30 1.61 14.12
C ARG A 37 0.21 2.27 12.75
N PRO A 38 -0.86 3.04 12.50
CA PRO A 38 -0.98 3.81 11.28
C PRO A 38 0.19 4.78 11.10
N LEU A 39 0.82 4.76 9.92
CA LEU A 39 1.93 5.65 9.60
C LEU A 39 1.48 6.83 8.75
N SER A 40 1.88 8.04 9.12
CA SER A 40 1.66 9.22 8.28
C SER A 40 2.47 9.14 6.99
N ARG A 41 2.01 9.82 5.93
CA ARG A 41 2.79 9.97 4.68
C ARG A 41 4.23 10.39 4.95
N ARG A 42 4.44 11.34 5.88
CA ARG A 42 5.79 11.81 6.25
C ARG A 42 6.64 10.71 6.88
N ALA A 43 6.04 9.86 7.72
CA ALA A 43 6.76 8.73 8.32
C ALA A 43 7.11 7.69 7.25
N ILE A 44 6.17 7.37 6.35
CA ILE A 44 6.39 6.46 5.22
C ILE A 44 7.51 7.00 4.33
N SER A 45 7.48 8.29 3.95
CA SER A 45 8.56 8.91 3.17
C SER A 45 9.91 8.82 3.87
N LYS A 46 9.98 9.00 5.20
CA LYS A 46 11.22 8.88 5.96
C LYS A 46 11.77 7.45 5.98
N VAL A 47 10.90 6.46 6.18
CA VAL A 47 11.30 5.04 6.18
C VAL A 47 11.80 4.62 4.80
N LEU A 48 11.18 5.15 3.74
CA LEU A 48 11.53 4.88 2.34
C LEU A 48 12.69 5.76 1.82
N ASP A 49 13.29 6.59 2.67
CA ASP A 49 14.28 7.62 2.32
C ASP A 49 13.91 8.47 1.09
N ILE A 50 12.61 8.75 0.92
CA ILE A 50 12.10 9.53 -0.21
C ILE A 50 12.47 11.00 -0.03
N LYS A 51 13.22 11.51 -1.00
CA LYS A 51 13.72 12.89 -1.04
C LYS A 51 13.30 13.57 -2.35
N GLY A 52 13.06 14.87 -2.26
CA GLY A 52 12.63 15.68 -3.41
C GLY A 52 11.11 15.70 -3.61
N GLU A 53 10.65 16.74 -4.30
CA GLU A 53 9.22 16.95 -4.55
C GLU A 53 8.63 15.88 -5.49
N GLU A 54 9.39 15.49 -6.51
CA GLU A 54 8.94 14.52 -7.51
C GLU A 54 8.61 13.17 -6.87
N GLN A 55 9.54 12.58 -6.12
CA GLN A 55 9.32 11.30 -5.44
C GLN A 55 8.23 11.39 -4.37
N THR A 56 8.11 12.53 -3.69
CA THR A 56 7.06 12.78 -2.70
C THR A 56 5.67 12.78 -3.34
N GLU A 57 5.53 13.42 -4.49
CA GLU A 57 4.28 13.42 -5.26
C GLU A 57 4.00 12.04 -5.89
N ALA A 58 5.05 11.33 -6.31
CA ALA A 58 4.96 9.97 -6.80
C ALA A 58 4.41 9.01 -5.72
N LEU A 59 4.96 9.06 -4.50
CA LEU A 59 4.44 8.32 -3.34
C LEU A 59 2.99 8.68 -3.04
N ARG A 60 2.65 9.97 -3.08
CA ARG A 60 1.29 10.45 -2.84
C ARG A 60 0.30 9.86 -3.86
N ARG A 61 0.66 9.82 -5.14
CA ARG A 61 -0.15 9.20 -6.20
C ARG A 61 -0.31 7.70 -5.95
N ARG A 62 0.77 7.01 -5.58
CA ARG A 62 0.75 5.56 -5.25
C ARG A 62 -0.15 5.27 -4.06
N LEU A 63 -0.01 5.99 -2.95
CA LEU A 63 -0.86 5.82 -1.76
C LEU A 63 -2.35 6.06 -2.08
N ARG A 64 -2.66 7.05 -2.93
CA ARG A 64 -4.04 7.30 -3.38
C ARG A 64 -4.60 6.16 -4.24
N ALA A 65 -3.79 5.57 -5.11
CA ALA A 65 -4.18 4.41 -5.89
C ALA A 65 -4.46 3.21 -4.96
N MET A 66 -3.56 2.94 -4.02
CA MET A 66 -3.72 1.85 -3.05
C MET A 66 -4.94 2.04 -2.12
N GLU A 67 -5.25 3.29 -1.75
CA GLU A 67 -6.46 3.65 -1.00
C GLU A 67 -7.73 3.36 -1.82
N ARG A 68 -7.74 3.76 -3.11
CA ARG A 68 -8.85 3.46 -4.03
C ARG A 68 -9.04 1.97 -4.25
N ASP A 69 -7.95 1.24 -4.39
CA ASP A 69 -7.95 -0.21 -4.58
C ASP A 69 -8.32 -0.98 -3.30
N GLY A 70 -8.55 -0.30 -2.17
CA GLY A 70 -8.98 -0.91 -0.92
C GLY A 70 -7.90 -1.74 -0.23
N GLN A 71 -6.62 -1.38 -0.43
CA GLN A 71 -5.47 -2.12 0.09
C GLN A 71 -4.93 -1.50 1.38
N ILE A 72 -5.05 -0.17 1.48
CA ILE A 72 -4.71 0.62 2.66
C ILE A 72 -5.88 1.54 2.99
N LEU A 73 -6.04 1.85 4.28
CA LEU A 73 -7.03 2.80 4.77
C LEU A 73 -6.32 4.06 5.26
N ARG A 74 -6.87 5.22 4.90
CA ARG A 74 -6.45 6.49 5.47
C ARG A 74 -7.36 6.86 6.62
N ASN A 75 -6.79 7.07 7.80
CA ASN A 75 -7.54 7.52 8.97
C ASN A 75 -7.76 9.05 8.95
N ARG A 76 -8.58 9.54 9.89
CA ARG A 76 -8.89 10.98 10.05
C ARG A 76 -7.65 11.85 10.33
N LYS A 77 -6.54 11.26 10.78
CA LYS A 77 -5.26 11.94 11.05
C LYS A 77 -4.30 11.93 9.86
N ASN A 78 -4.75 11.53 8.67
CA ASN A 78 -3.92 11.39 7.47
C ASN A 78 -2.78 10.37 7.61
N ALA A 79 -2.98 9.36 8.46
CA ALA A 79 -2.12 8.19 8.54
C ALA A 79 -2.76 7.00 7.86
N TYR A 80 -1.90 6.15 7.30
CA TYR A 80 -2.25 4.98 6.52
C TYR A 80 -2.04 3.73 7.34
N ASP A 81 -2.94 2.78 7.17
CA ASP A 81 -2.88 1.46 7.78
C ASP A 81 -3.28 0.40 6.74
N VAL A 82 -2.88 -0.85 6.95
CA VAL A 82 -3.29 -1.93 6.05
C VAL A 82 -4.76 -2.26 6.28
N VAL A 83 -5.47 -2.55 5.20
CA VAL A 83 -6.85 -3.04 5.31
C VAL A 83 -6.80 -4.43 5.95
N SER A 84 -7.06 -4.49 7.25
CA SER A 84 -7.26 -5.75 7.95
C SER A 84 -8.69 -6.21 7.72
N THR A 85 -8.85 -7.34 7.03
CA THR A 85 -10.14 -8.02 6.87
C THR A 85 -10.80 -8.38 8.20
N LYS A 86 -10.05 -8.41 9.31
CA LYS A 86 -10.59 -8.68 10.65
C LYS A 86 -11.54 -7.60 11.18
N SER A 87 -11.49 -6.37 10.65
CA SER A 87 -12.35 -5.26 11.12
C SER A 87 -13.50 -4.93 10.15
N LEU A 88 -13.67 -5.71 9.08
CA LEU A 88 -14.75 -5.52 8.12
C LEU A 88 -16.03 -6.16 8.65
N ILE A 89 -17.07 -5.36 8.89
CA ILE A 89 -18.42 -5.86 9.16
C ILE A 89 -19.13 -5.98 7.80
N THR A 90 -19.41 -7.20 7.37
CA THR A 90 -20.24 -7.42 6.18
C THR A 90 -21.69 -7.08 6.50
N GLY A 91 -22.21 -6.00 5.92
CA GLY A 91 -23.61 -5.59 6.03
C GLY A 91 -24.36 -5.81 4.72
N ARG A 92 -25.59 -6.33 4.78
CA ARG A 92 -26.50 -6.46 3.63
C ARG A 92 -27.46 -5.25 3.61
N VAL A 93 -27.42 -4.44 2.56
CA VAL A 93 -28.37 -3.33 2.36
C VAL A 93 -29.58 -3.86 1.57
N MET A 94 -30.78 -3.74 2.14
CA MET A 94 -32.04 -3.92 1.42
C MET A 94 -32.74 -2.56 1.34
N GLY A 95 -32.85 -2.01 0.13
CA GLY A 95 -33.77 -0.90 -0.14
C GLY A 95 -35.19 -1.45 -0.32
N HIS A 96 -36.17 -0.83 0.33
CA HIS A 96 -37.57 -1.02 -0.04
C HIS A 96 -37.91 -0.14 -1.25
N PRO A 97 -38.76 -0.61 -2.19
CA PRO A 97 -39.25 0.17 -3.32
C PRO A 97 -40.14 1.33 -2.90
#